data_AF-A0A845X7A5-F1
#
_entry.id   AF-A0A845X7A5-F1
#
_cell.length_a   1.000
_cell.length_b   1.000
_cell.length_c   1.000
_cell.angle_alpha   90.00
_cell.angle_beta   90.00
_cell.angle_gamma   90.00
#
_symmetry.space_group_name_H-M   'P 1'
#
loop_
_entity.id
_entity.type
_entity.pdbx_description
1 polymer ?
#
loop_
_entity_poly.entity_id
_entity_poly.type
_entity_poly.pdbx_seq_one_letter_code
_entity_poly.pdbx_strand_id
1 'polypeptide(L)' 'IVLYGSPYGRDWLQRHCPKHLPWFFSYGQTPSAQALAMDAVFGKETNPSAQLLGFI' A
#
# COMPACT_ATOMS: atom_id res chain seq x y z
N ILE A 1 7.09 -2.56 -2.76
CA ILE A 1 6.41 -2.85 -4.05
C ILE A 1 4.92 -2.98 -3.80
N VAL A 2 4.05 -2.38 -4.61
CA VAL A 2 2.60 -2.63 -4.51
C VAL A 2 2.06 -3.13 -5.84
N LEU A 3 1.30 -4.24 -5.77
CA LEU A 3 0.60 -4.81 -6.92
C LEU A 3 -0.91 -4.58 -6.75
N TYR A 4 -1.54 -3.94 -7.74
CA TYR A 4 -2.98 -3.70 -7.74
C TYR A 4 -3.69 -4.48 -8.86
N GLY A 5 -4.91 -4.94 -8.58
CA GLY A 5 -5.80 -5.57 -9.56
C GLY A 5 -5.81 -7.09 -9.46
N SER A 6 -5.53 -7.76 -10.58
CA SER A 6 -5.68 -9.22 -10.69
C SER A 6 -4.60 -10.00 -9.92
N PRO A 7 -4.92 -11.15 -9.27
CA PRO A 7 -4.00 -11.82 -8.35
C PRO A 7 -2.91 -12.66 -9.04
N TYR A 8 -2.91 -12.78 -10.37
CA TYR A 8 -2.00 -13.68 -11.09
C TYR A 8 -0.51 -13.37 -10.85
N GLY A 9 -0.15 -12.12 -10.57
CA GLY A 9 1.23 -11.73 -10.24
C GLY A 9 1.62 -11.93 -8.78
N ARG A 10 0.66 -12.14 -7.87
CA ARG A 10 0.88 -12.17 -6.41
C ARG A 10 1.81 -13.31 -6.01
N ASP A 11 1.54 -14.52 -6.50
CA ASP A 11 2.30 -15.71 -6.10
C ASP A 11 3.71 -15.71 -6.68
N TRP A 12 3.91 -15.04 -7.84
CA TRP A 12 5.25 -14.80 -8.38
C TRP A 12 6.00 -13.79 -7.51
N LEU A 13 5.36 -12.67 -7.15
CA LEU A 13 5.94 -11.64 -6.30
C LEU A 13 6.32 -12.21 -4.93
N GLN A 14 5.43 -12.98 -4.28
CA GLN A 14 5.71 -13.62 -2.99
C GLN A 14 6.92 -14.54 -3.03
N ARG A 15 7.14 -15.29 -4.13
CA ARG A 15 8.25 -16.23 -4.26
C ARG A 15 9.60 -15.56 -4.55
N HIS A 16 9.60 -14.44 -5.28
CA HIS A 16 10.83 -13.83 -5.79
C HIS A 16 11.18 -12.49 -5.11
N CYS A 17 10.25 -11.90 -4.34
CA CYS A 17 10.53 -10.66 -3.63
C CYS A 17 11.58 -10.90 -2.54
N PRO A 18 12.67 -10.11 -2.51
CA PRO A 18 13.66 -10.21 -1.44
C PRO A 18 13.02 -10.00 -0.06
N LYS A 19 13.43 -10.80 0.93
CA LYS A 19 12.83 -10.77 2.29
C LYS A 19 12.89 -9.40 2.99
N HIS A 20 13.84 -8.55 2.61
CA HIS A 20 14.02 -7.22 3.19
C HIS A 20 13.20 -6.14 2.48
N LEU A 21 12.58 -6.45 1.34
CA LEU A 21 11.83 -5.50 0.54
C LEU A 21 10.34 -5.61 0.87
N PRO A 22 9.71 -4.60 1.48
CA PRO A 22 8.30 -4.65 1.79
C PRO A 22 7.47 -4.67 0.51
N TRP A 23 6.45 -5.53 0.49
CA TRP A 23 5.51 -5.59 -0.61
C TRP A 23 4.08 -5.79 -0.13
N PHE A 24 3.13 -5.32 -0.93
CA PHE A 24 1.70 -5.41 -0.65
C PHE A 24 0.92 -5.73 -1.93
N PHE A 25 -0.24 -6.37 -1.77
CA PHE A 25 -1.16 -6.68 -2.86
C PHE A 25 -2.57 -6.21 -2.50
N SER A 26 -3.26 -5.57 -3.46
CA SER A 26 -4.65 -5.15 -3.33
C SER A 26 -5.44 -5.48 -4.59
N TYR A 27 -6.67 -5.97 -4.44
CA TYR A 27 -7.60 -6.10 -5.57
C TYR A 27 -8.10 -4.74 -6.07
N GLY A 28 -8.33 -3.80 -5.15
CA GLY A 28 -8.86 -2.47 -5.47
C GLY A 28 -7.77 -1.54 -6.00
N GLN A 29 -8.11 -0.74 -7.01
CA GLN A 29 -7.23 0.26 -7.63
C GLN A 29 -7.62 1.71 -7.28
N THR A 30 -8.67 1.89 -6.47
CA THR A 30 -9.20 3.21 -6.08
C THR A 30 -8.19 3.99 -5.22
N PRO A 31 -8.30 5.32 -5.15
CA PRO A 31 -7.44 6.13 -4.28
C PRO A 31 -7.45 5.66 -2.81
N SER A 32 -8.60 5.23 -2.29
CA SER A 32 -8.71 4.66 -0.95
C SER A 32 -7.92 3.36 -0.77
N ALA A 33 -7.93 2.47 -1.76
CA ALA A 33 -7.13 1.25 -1.73
C ALA A 33 -5.63 1.54 -1.81
N GLN A 34 -5.25 2.59 -2.55
CA GLN A 34 -3.86 3.03 -2.63
C GLN A 34 -3.37 3.60 -1.31
N ALA A 35 -4.18 4.43 -0.63
CA ALA A 35 -3.86 4.95 0.70
C ALA A 35 -3.60 3.83 1.71
N LEU A 36 -4.48 2.82 1.76
CA LEU A 36 -4.31 1.66 2.64
C LEU A 36 -3.02 0.87 2.33
N ALA A 37 -2.68 0.71 1.06
CA ALA A 37 -1.46 0.01 0.67
C ALA A 37 -0.19 0.81 1.03
N MET A 38 -0.23 2.14 0.93
CA MET A 38 0.89 2.99 1.36
C MET A 38 1.08 2.91 2.88
N ASP A 39 -0.02 3.02 3.64
CA ASP A 39 -0.01 2.86 5.10
C ASP A 39 0.57 1.50 5.51
N ALA A 40 0.26 0.43 4.78
CA ALA A 40 0.77 -0.90 5.06
C ALA A 40 2.28 -1.07 4.73
N VAL A 41 2.78 -0.42 3.69
CA VAL A 41 4.18 -0.57 3.23
C VAL A 41 5.13 0.34 4.00
N PHE A 42 4.74 1.58 4.25
CA PHE A 42 5.61 2.59 4.87
C PHE A 42 5.30 2.81 6.35
N GLY A 43 4.24 2.19 6.86
CA GLY A 43 3.65 2.56 8.14
C GLY A 43 2.81 3.83 8.00
N LYS A 44 1.87 4.00 8.90
CA LYS A 44 1.08 5.22 8.97
C LYS A 44 1.98 6.33 9.52
N GLU A 45 2.40 7.27 8.69
CA GLU A 45 2.96 8.52 9.22
C GLU A 45 1.87 9.21 10.03
N THR A 46 2.02 9.24 11.35
CA THR A 46 1.33 10.23 12.18
C THR A 46 2.00 11.57 11.89
N ASN A 47 1.66 12.19 10.75
CA ASN A 47 2.02 13.57 10.50
C ASN A 47 0.95 14.48 11.14
N PRO A 48 1.18 15.04 12.34
CA PRO A 48 0.19 15.88 13.02
C PRO A 48 -0.19 17.12 12.20
N SER A 49 0.63 17.53 11.24
CA SER A 49 0.38 18.69 10.37
C SER A 49 -0.64 18.40 9.26
N ALA A 50 -0.84 17.13 8.88
CA ALA A 50 -1.80 16.74 7.85
C ALA A 50 -3.26 16.72 8.34
N GLN A 51 -3.49 16.72 9.66
CA GLN A 51 -4.82 16.76 10.25
C GLN A 51 -5.48 18.15 10.19
N LEU A 52 -4.75 19.20 9.82
CA LEU A 52 -5.25 20.59 9.87
C LEU A 52 -6.00 21.07 8.61
N LEU A 53 -6.05 20.27 7.52
CA LEU A 53 -6.67 20.69 6.24
C LEU A 53 -8.03 20.02 5.96
N GLY A 54 -8.69 19.46 6.98
CA GLY A 54 -9.91 18.66 6.81
C GLY A 54 -11.08 19.04 7.71
N PHE A 55 -11.26 20.32 8.06
CA PHE A 55 -12.51 20.82 8.64
C PHE A 55 -12.82 22.22 8.14
N ILE A 56 -13.55 22.31 7.02
CA ILE A 56 -14.57 23.35 6.76
C ILE A 56 -15.72 22.66 6.03
#